data_AF-A0A2H1FBT8-F1
#
_entry.id   AF-A0A2H1FBT8-F1
#
_cell.length_a   1.000
_cell.length_b   1.000
_cell.length_c   1.000
_cell.angle_alpha   90.00
_cell.angle_beta   90.00
_cell.angle_gamma   90.00
#
_symmetry.space_group_name_H-M   'P 1'
#
loop_
_entity.id
_entity.type
_entity.pdbx_description
1 polymer ?
#
loop_
_entity_poly.entity_id
_entity_poly.type
_entity_poly.pdbx_seq_one_letter_code
_entity_poly.pdbx_strand_id
1 'polypeptide(L)'
;MSISNIALPLQIRKIIFEKFNDTNVRFTNDEILELLKNNGLDSSVTIDDVEQYFNQLRDAGLIRQIAQNFTTNWYKLFDVVEKIKCNSCNQEIYLGKLEPRVCTNSECKAAI
;
A
#
# COMPACT_ATOMS: atom_id res chain seq x y z
N MET A 1 0.44 -10.16 -19.43
CA MET A 1 -0.31 -10.79 -18.31
C MET A 1 -0.96 -9.65 -17.56
N SER A 2 -2.30 -9.57 -17.64
CA SER A 2 -3.08 -8.44 -17.14
C SER A 2 -2.93 -8.35 -15.63
N ILE A 3 -2.35 -7.26 -15.14
CA ILE A 3 -2.26 -6.95 -13.72
C ILE A 3 -3.70 -6.67 -13.26
N SER A 4 -4.35 -7.66 -12.67
CA SER A 4 -5.72 -7.54 -12.16
C SER A 4 -5.76 -6.45 -11.09
N ASN A 5 -6.74 -5.55 -11.14
CA ASN A 5 -6.94 -4.42 -10.22
C ASN A 5 -6.89 -4.77 -8.71
N ILE A 6 -7.03 -6.05 -8.35
CA ILE A 6 -6.89 -6.57 -6.98
C ILE A 6 -5.42 -6.48 -6.48
N ALA A 7 -4.44 -6.37 -7.38
CA ALA A 7 -3.02 -6.32 -7.06
C ALA A 7 -2.51 -4.90 -6.72
N LEU A 8 -3.26 -3.83 -7.01
CA LEU A 8 -2.82 -2.44 -6.76
C LEU A 8 -2.47 -2.17 -5.29
N PRO A 9 -3.35 -2.43 -4.30
CA PRO A 9 -3.01 -2.21 -2.90
C PRO A 9 -1.83 -3.09 -2.43
N LEU A 10 -1.69 -4.30 -2.97
CA LEU A 10 -0.54 -5.17 -2.68
C LEU A 10 0.76 -4.60 -3.25
N GLN A 11 0.73 -4.03 -4.46
CA GLN A 11 1.87 -3.37 -5.08
C GLN A 11 2.27 -2.12 -4.30
N ILE A 12 1.31 -1.29 -3.89
CA ILE A 12 1.57 -0.11 -3.06
C ILE A 12 2.25 -0.53 -1.75
N ARG A 13 1.68 -1.53 -1.06
CA ARG A 13 2.25 -2.10 0.17
C ARG A 13 3.68 -2.61 -0.03
N LYS A 14 3.95 -3.29 -1.15
CA LYS A 14 5.29 -3.76 -1.51
C LYS A 14 6.27 -2.60 -1.72
N ILE A 15 5.90 -1.59 -2.50
CA ILE A 15 6.73 -0.41 -2.75
C ILE A 15 7.05 0.31 -1.43
N ILE A 16 6.05 0.48 -0.57
CA ILE A 16 6.23 1.06 0.75
C ILE A 16 7.24 0.25 1.57
N PHE A 17 7.12 -1.08 1.59
CA PHE A 17 8.06 -1.95 2.29
C PHE A 17 9.49 -1.91 1.70
N GLU A 18 9.64 -1.82 0.38
CA GLU A 18 10.96 -1.85 -0.26
C GLU A 18 11.68 -0.49 -0.26
N LYS A 19 10.93 0.62 -0.33
CA LYS A 19 11.48 1.97 -0.51
C LYS A 19 11.24 2.90 0.68
N PHE A 20 10.15 2.68 1.43
CA PHE A 20 9.66 3.62 2.44
C PHE A 20 9.44 2.97 3.80
N ASN A 21 10.07 1.83 4.09
CA ASN A 21 9.94 1.09 5.35
C ASN A 21 10.69 1.74 6.53
N ASP A 22 10.65 3.06 6.60
CA ASP A 22 11.27 3.84 7.65
C ASP A 22 10.24 4.83 8.20
N THR A 23 10.02 4.79 9.50
CA THR A 23 9.03 5.63 10.18
C THR A 23 9.44 7.09 10.29
N ASN A 24 10.63 7.48 9.81
CA ASN A 24 11.03 8.88 9.67
C ASN A 24 10.86 9.40 8.25
N VAL A 25 10.81 8.50 7.26
CA VAL A 25 10.64 8.84 5.85
C VAL A 25 9.20 9.24 5.58
N ARG A 26 9.03 10.29 4.79
CA ARG A 26 7.75 10.75 4.24
C ARG A 26 7.76 10.48 2.74
N PHE A 27 6.59 10.18 2.20
CA PHE A 27 6.40 9.91 0.78
C PHE A 27 5.08 10.47 0.32
N THR A 28 4.94 10.66 -0.99
CA THR A 28 3.71 11.16 -1.60
C THR A 28 3.01 10.08 -2.40
N ASN A 29 1.69 10.23 -2.60
CA ASN A 29 0.94 9.43 -3.56
C ASN A 29 1.51 9.56 -4.99
N ASP A 30 2.03 10.73 -5.38
CA ASP A 30 2.71 10.94 -6.65
C ASP A 30 3.95 10.05 -6.82
N GLU A 31 4.86 10.03 -5.83
CA GLU A 31 6.04 9.16 -5.86
C GLU A 31 5.68 7.68 -5.95
N ILE A 32 4.66 7.25 -5.19
CA ILE A 32 4.17 5.87 -5.24
C ILE A 32 3.57 5.56 -6.61
N LEU A 33 2.77 6.47 -7.18
CA LEU A 33 2.16 6.30 -8.49
C LEU A 33 3.23 6.20 -9.60
N GLU A 34 4.27 7.03 -9.53
CA GLU A 34 5.39 6.97 -10.46
C GLU A 34 6.13 5.61 -10.36
N LEU A 35 6.37 5.13 -9.14
CA LEU A 35 6.97 3.81 -8.91
C LEU A 35 6.07 2.67 -9.42
N LEU A 36 4.75 2.78 -9.26
CA LEU A 36 3.80 1.82 -9.81
C LEU A 36 3.84 1.81 -11.35
N LYS A 37 3.88 2.98 -12.00
CA LYS A 37 4.03 3.11 -13.46
C LYS A 37 5.33 2.46 -13.94
N ASN A 38 6.43 2.68 -13.21
CA ASN A 38 7.71 2.02 -13.48
C ASN A 38 7.64 0.48 -13.29
N ASN A 39 6.75 -0.04 -12.44
CA ASN A 39 6.50 -1.48 -12.27
C ASN A 39 5.54 -2.07 -13.32
N GLY A 40 5.10 -1.28 -14.31
CA GLY A 40 4.22 -1.72 -15.39
C GLY A 40 2.74 -1.39 -15.17
N LEU A 41 2.41 -0.49 -14.23
CA LEU A 41 1.07 0.10 -14.17
C LEU A 41 0.82 1.00 -15.38
N ASP A 42 -0.42 1.04 -15.85
CA ASP A 42 -0.80 1.87 -17.00
C ASP A 42 -0.58 3.37 -16.72
N SER A 43 0.05 4.06 -17.67
CA SER A 43 0.36 5.48 -17.55
C SER A 43 -0.88 6.38 -17.47
N SER A 44 -2.05 5.89 -17.93
CA SER A 44 -3.33 6.59 -17.81
C SER A 44 -3.88 6.65 -16.39
N VAL A 45 -3.39 5.81 -15.47
CA VAL A 45 -3.81 5.85 -14.07
C VAL A 45 -3.37 7.16 -13.44
N THR A 46 -4.35 7.83 -12.83
CA THR A 46 -4.15 9.11 -12.13
C THR A 46 -4.20 8.91 -10.62
N ILE A 47 -3.89 9.99 -9.89
CA ILE A 47 -3.98 10.00 -8.44
C ILE A 47 -5.41 9.74 -7.95
N ASP A 48 -6.40 10.25 -8.68
CA ASP A 48 -7.82 10.10 -8.34
C ASP A 48 -8.24 8.61 -8.33
N ASP A 49 -7.79 7.86 -9.35
CA ASP A 49 -8.04 6.41 -9.46
C ASP A 49 -7.47 5.62 -8.28
N VAL A 50 -6.29 6.02 -7.79
CA VAL A 50 -5.58 5.33 -6.72
C VAL A 50 -5.87 5.86 -5.33
N GLU A 51 -6.55 7.01 -5.21
CA GLU A 51 -6.85 7.65 -3.94
C GLU A 51 -7.58 6.72 -2.99
N GLN A 52 -8.56 5.96 -3.52
CA GLN A 52 -9.31 4.96 -2.76
C GLN A 52 -8.40 3.92 -2.09
N TYR A 53 -7.31 3.50 -2.73
CA TYR A 53 -6.39 2.52 -2.16
C TYR A 53 -5.55 3.14 -1.04
N PHE A 54 -5.09 4.38 -1.20
CA PHE A 54 -4.40 5.09 -0.11
C PHE A 54 -5.33 5.30 1.10
N ASN A 55 -6.60 5.65 0.85
CA ASN A 55 -7.60 5.75 1.90
C ASN A 55 -7.81 4.41 2.62
N GLN A 56 -7.84 3.28 1.90
CA GLN A 56 -7.88 1.94 2.50
C GLN A 56 -6.65 1.62 3.35
N LEU A 57 -5.45 1.96 2.90
CA LEU A 57 -4.21 1.76 3.66
C LEU A 57 -4.17 2.64 4.91
N ARG A 58 -4.72 3.85 4.83
CA ARG A 58 -4.87 4.75 5.97
C ARG A 58 -5.86 4.20 6.98
N ASP A 59 -7.03 3.76 6.52
CA ASP A 59 -8.08 3.18 7.37
C ASP A 59 -7.61 1.91 8.06
N ALA A 60 -6.82 1.10 7.36
CA ALA A 60 -6.22 -0.10 7.93
C ALA A 60 -5.15 0.19 9.00
N GLY A 61 -4.56 1.40 9.00
CA GLY A 61 -3.53 1.82 9.97
C GLY A 61 -2.09 1.61 9.50
N LEU A 62 -1.85 1.42 8.20
CA LEU A 62 -0.49 1.30 7.63
C LEU A 62 0.17 2.68 7.47
N ILE A 63 -0.54 3.60 6.83
CA ILE A 63 -0.04 4.95 6.49
C ILE A 63 -0.86 6.01 7.21
N ARG A 64 -0.21 7.11 7.57
CA ARG A 64 -0.87 8.30 8.10
C ARG A 64 -0.63 9.48 7.17
N GLN A 65 -1.69 10.21 6.88
CA GLN A 65 -1.58 11.46 6.15
C GLN A 65 -1.03 12.54 7.09
N ILE A 66 0.05 13.20 6.69
CA ILE A 66 0.69 14.26 7.47
C ILE A 66 0.42 15.66 6.89
N ALA A 67 0.16 15.74 5.58
CA ALA A 67 -0.16 16.97 4.88
C ALA A 67 -0.88 16.67 3.56
N GLN A 68 -1.50 17.69 2.98
CA GLN A 68 -2.09 17.67 1.64
C GLN A 68 -1.83 19.01 0.95
N ASN A 69 -1.58 18.97 -0.35
CA ASN A 69 -1.49 20.14 -1.22
C ASN A 69 -2.14 19.77 -2.56
N PHE A 70 -3.32 20.32 -2.81
CA PHE A 70 -4.18 19.92 -3.93
C PHE A 70 -4.43 18.40 -3.93
N THR A 71 -4.05 17.71 -5.01
CA THR A 71 -4.19 16.26 -5.18
C THR A 71 -3.04 15.48 -4.53
N THR A 72 -1.93 16.14 -4.20
CA THR A 72 -0.76 15.50 -3.61
C THR A 72 -0.94 15.40 -2.10
N ASN A 73 -0.92 14.17 -1.59
CA ASN A 73 -1.02 13.86 -0.17
C ASN A 73 0.34 13.35 0.31
N TRP A 74 0.85 13.94 1.39
CA TRP A 74 2.03 13.42 2.08
C TRP A 74 1.61 12.41 3.11
N TYR A 75 2.23 11.25 3.02
CA TYR A 75 2.05 10.14 3.93
C TYR A 75 3.35 9.84 4.68
N LYS A 76 3.17 9.21 5.82
CA LYS A 76 4.22 8.68 6.66
C LYS A 76 3.76 7.35 7.22
N LEU A 77 4.68 6.43 7.48
CA LEU A 77 4.32 5.19 8.17
C LEU A 77 3.93 5.47 9.62
N PHE A 78 2.96 4.71 10.13
CA PHE A 78 2.70 4.68 11.56
C PHE A 78 3.79 3.92 12.32
N ASP A 79 4.14 2.73 11.81
CA ASP A 79 5.19 1.86 12.33
C ASP A 79 5.88 1.16 11.16
N VAL A 80 6.97 0.43 11.42
CA VAL A 80 7.64 -0.32 10.36
C VAL A 80 6.69 -1.38 9.80
N VAL A 81 6.78 -1.58 8.49
CA VAL A 81 5.99 -2.57 7.78
C VAL A 81 6.71 -3.92 7.89
N GLU A 82 5.98 -4.93 8.33
CA GLU A 82 6.46 -6.30 8.44
C GLU A 82 5.95 -7.12 7.25
N LYS A 83 6.84 -7.96 6.71
CA LYS A 83 6.47 -8.94 5.69
C LYS A 83 5.90 -10.17 6.38
N ILE A 84 4.62 -10.43 6.16
CA ILE A 84 3.91 -11.58 6.71
C ILE A 84 3.51 -12.49 5.57
N LYS A 85 3.70 -13.79 5.73
CA LYS A 85 3.24 -14.78 4.77
C LYS A 85 1.96 -15.40 5.29
N CYS A 86 0.86 -15.21 4.57
CA CYS A 86 -0.42 -15.78 4.94
C CYS A 86 -0.42 -17.27 4.57
N ASN A 87 -0.52 -18.16 5.56
CA ASN A 87 -0.48 -19.61 5.31
C ASN A 87 -1.67 -20.12 4.50
N SER A 88 -2.83 -19.47 4.61
CA SER A 88 -4.06 -19.92 3.95
C SER A 88 -4.12 -19.61 2.45
N CYS A 89 -3.58 -18.49 1.98
CA CYS A 89 -3.49 -18.17 0.55
C CYS A 89 -2.05 -18.22 0.01
N ASN A 90 -1.08 -18.57 0.85
CA ASN A 90 0.35 -18.64 0.56
C ASN A 90 0.92 -17.36 -0.08
N GLN A 91 0.24 -16.23 0.09
CA GLN A 91 0.65 -14.92 -0.43
C GLN A 91 1.46 -14.13 0.60
N GLU A 92 2.41 -13.37 0.08
CA GLU A 92 3.19 -12.42 0.85
C GLU A 92 2.39 -11.11 0.96
N ILE A 93 2.10 -10.71 2.18
CA ILE A 93 1.41 -9.47 2.50
C ILE A 93 2.31 -8.62 3.38
N TYR A 94 2.23 -7.30 3.18
CA TYR A 94 3.00 -6.36 3.97
C TYR A 94 2.01 -5.62 4.86
N LEU A 95 2.17 -5.81 6.16
CA LEU A 95 1.27 -5.29 7.19
C LEU A 95 2.05 -4.39 8.14
N GLY A 96 1.46 -3.26 8.49
CA GLY A 96 1.94 -2.43 9.60
C GLY A 96 1.70 -3.13 10.93
N LYS A 97 2.55 -2.86 11.91
CA LYS A 97 2.46 -3.46 13.26
C LYS A 97 1.14 -3.18 14.00
N LEU A 98 0.45 -2.11 13.59
CA LEU A 98 -0.84 -1.68 14.13
C LEU A 98 -2.03 -2.23 13.34
N GLU A 99 -1.82 -2.77 12.14
CA GLU A 99 -2.90 -3.41 11.38
C GLU A 99 -3.28 -4.73 12.07
N PRO A 100 -4.56 -5.10 12.09
CA PRO A 100 -4.96 -6.43 12.53
C PRO A 100 -4.25 -7.46 11.64
N ARG A 101 -3.64 -8.49 12.26
CA ARG A 101 -2.99 -9.62 11.57
C ARG A 101 -4.05 -10.50 10.91
N VAL A 102 -4.69 -9.94 9.90
CA VAL A 102 -5.72 -10.57 9.10
C VAL A 102 -5.26 -10.47 7.65
N CYS A 103 -5.39 -11.58 6.96
CA CYS A 103 -4.99 -11.71 5.59
C CYS A 103 -5.85 -10.77 4.73
N THR A 104 -5.25 -9.71 4.18
CA THR A 104 -5.95 -8.67 3.39
C THR A 104 -6.40 -9.17 2.03
N ASN A 105 -6.18 -10.44 1.70
CA ASN A 105 -6.72 -11.06 0.49
C ASN A 105 -8.23 -11.31 0.68
N SER A 106 -9.04 -10.71 -0.19
CA SER A 106 -10.51 -10.85 -0.20
C SER A 106 -10.99 -12.30 -0.26
N GLU A 107 -10.21 -13.21 -0.84
CA GLU A 107 -10.58 -14.63 -0.91
C GLU A 107 -10.33 -15.40 0.38
N CYS A 108 -9.40 -14.91 1.21
CA CYS A 108 -8.93 -15.68 2.34
C CYS A 108 -9.53 -15.16 3.66
N LYS A 109 -9.52 -13.83 3.87
CA LYS A 109 -9.94 -13.16 5.12
C LYS A 109 -9.55 -13.91 6.41
N ALA A 110 -8.49 -14.71 6.36
CA ALA A 110 -8.10 -15.59 7.45
C ALA A 110 -7.28 -14.78 8.46
N ALA A 111 -7.47 -15.04 9.75
CA ALA A 111 -6.56 -14.54 10.77
C ALA A 111 -5.17 -15.19 10.58
N ILE A 112 -4.12 -14.38 10.71
CA ILE A 112 -2.72 -14.76 10.52
C ILE A 112 -2.01 -14.87 11.87
#